data_AF-A0A5E4PUH1-F1
#
_entry.id   AF-A0A5E4PUH1-F1
#
_cell.length_a   1.000
_cell.length_b   1.000
_cell.length_c   1.000
_cell.angle_alpha   90.00
_cell.angle_beta   90.00
_cell.angle_gamma   90.00
#
_symmetry.space_group_name_H-M   'P 1'
#
loop_
_entity.id
_entity.type
_entity.pdbx_description
1 polymer ?
#
loop_
_entity_poly.entity_id
_entity_poly.type
_entity_poly.pdbx_seq_one_letter_code
_entity_poly.pdbx_strand_id
1 'polypeptide(L)'
;MYYVKLTCPLTSTKPNSNDKSVWWGPELDRLRCKVRKLFNRAKKYWGTRFNRRIRERKRESWRCFCINIESTNQAAKVKNILSRDPERYLGCLKKSDGTYTKSNTETCELLLQTHFPGCRITNNQTSEEASQSNTPDQTDWTTAFRVVDKDKVGQMLKKHLNSCRYAKVSFISDSFTMKTSGATLSPTLTYRSEEIGSIGY
;
A
#
# COMPACT_ATOMS: atom_id res chain seq x y z
N MET A 1 -44.06 20.36 -34.77
CA MET A 1 -42.71 20.78 -35.17
C MET A 1 -42.38 22.08 -34.44
N TYR A 2 -41.60 22.02 -33.36
CA TYR A 2 -41.14 23.24 -32.68
C TYR A 2 -39.72 23.55 -33.15
N TYR A 3 -39.60 24.54 -34.04
CA TYR A 3 -38.33 25.16 -34.39
C TYR A 3 -37.94 26.10 -33.24
N VAL A 4 -37.00 25.69 -32.39
CA VAL A 4 -36.35 26.60 -31.44
C VAL A 4 -35.37 27.46 -32.22
N LYS A 5 -35.73 28.73 -32.39
CA LYS A 5 -34.90 29.78 -32.97
C LYS A 5 -33.65 29.93 -32.08
N LEU A 6 -32.51 29.41 -32.54
CA LEU A 6 -31.20 29.62 -31.92
C LEU A 6 -30.82 31.10 -32.01
N THR A 7 -31.21 31.89 -31.00
CA THR A 7 -30.78 33.29 -30.82
C THR A 7 -29.54 33.36 -29.93
N CYS A 8 -28.45 32.72 -30.34
CA CYS A 8 -27.13 33.02 -29.78
C CYS A 8 -26.25 33.51 -30.93
N PRO A 9 -25.92 34.81 -31.02
CA PRO A 9 -24.94 35.25 -32.00
C PRO A 9 -23.59 34.67 -31.56
N LEU A 10 -23.06 33.73 -32.35
CA LEU A 10 -21.69 33.27 -32.23
C LEU A 10 -20.77 34.43 -32.63
N THR A 11 -20.48 35.33 -31.69
CA THR A 11 -19.42 36.31 -31.84
C THR A 11 -18.08 35.58 -31.72
N SER A 12 -17.60 35.07 -32.86
CA SER A 12 -16.17 34.77 -33.02
C SER A 12 -15.42 36.09 -33.16
N THR A 13 -15.28 36.82 -32.05
CA THR A 13 -14.39 37.97 -32.01
C THR A 13 -13.02 37.43 -31.62
N LYS A 14 -12.14 37.27 -32.62
CA LYS A 14 -10.71 37.15 -32.33
C LYS A 14 -10.32 38.36 -31.47
N PRO A 15 -9.73 38.20 -30.27
CA PRO A 15 -9.38 39.35 -29.45
C PRO A 15 -8.43 40.22 -30.25
N ASN A 16 -8.89 41.44 -30.55
CA ASN A 16 -8.06 42.43 -31.21
C ASN A 16 -6.90 42.76 -30.25
N SER A 17 -5.69 42.98 -30.74
CA SER A 17 -4.54 43.33 -29.87
C SER A 17 -4.76 44.60 -29.03
N ASN A 18 -5.79 45.37 -29.39
CA ASN A 18 -6.29 46.58 -28.73
C ASN A 18 -7.42 46.34 -27.71
N ASP A 19 -7.83 45.09 -27.47
CA ASP A 19 -8.83 44.74 -26.43
C ASP A 19 -8.20 44.57 -25.04
N LYS A 20 -6.97 45.08 -24.88
CA LYS A 20 -6.39 45.30 -23.56
C LYS A 20 -7.17 46.44 -22.93
N SER A 21 -7.75 46.16 -21.76
CA SER A 21 -8.51 47.12 -20.97
C SER A 21 -7.83 48.50 -20.97
N VAL A 22 -8.58 49.57 -21.24
CA VAL A 22 -8.05 50.93 -21.46
C VAL A 22 -7.19 51.43 -20.30
N TRP A 23 -7.45 51.00 -19.07
CA TRP A 23 -6.66 51.36 -17.89
C TRP A 23 -5.42 50.48 -17.68
N TRP A 24 -5.31 49.37 -18.41
CA TRP A 24 -4.18 48.44 -18.37
C TRP A 24 -3.11 48.81 -19.39
N GLY A 25 -2.26 49.78 -19.02
CA GLY A 25 -1.18 50.24 -19.86
C GLY A 25 0.02 49.28 -19.98
N PRO A 26 0.89 49.47 -20.99
CA PRO A 26 2.10 48.67 -21.19
C PRO A 26 3.09 48.74 -20.02
N GLU A 27 3.06 49.83 -19.24
CA GLU A 27 3.87 49.98 -18.03
C GLU A 27 3.44 49.01 -16.91
N LEU A 28 2.13 48.92 -16.65
CA LEU A 28 1.57 47.96 -15.68
C LEU A 28 1.85 46.52 -16.10
N ASP A 29 1.76 46.23 -17.41
CA ASP A 29 2.14 44.94 -17.98
C ASP A 29 3.61 44.60 -17.67
N ARG A 30 4.52 45.56 -17.89
CA ARG A 30 5.96 45.40 -17.59
C ARG A 30 6.21 45.18 -16.09
N LEU A 31 5.57 45.96 -15.22
CA LEU A 31 5.68 45.83 -13.77
C LEU A 31 5.15 44.48 -13.28
N ARG A 32 3.98 44.05 -13.76
CA ARG A 32 3.42 42.72 -13.46
C ARG A 32 4.37 41.61 -13.91
N CYS A 33 4.94 41.73 -15.11
CA CYS A 33 5.93 40.76 -15.60
C CYS A 33 7.16 40.69 -14.69
N LYS A 34 7.70 41.83 -14.25
CA LYS A 34 8.84 41.89 -13.32
C LYS A 34 8.50 41.20 -11.99
N VAL A 35 7.35 41.53 -11.38
CA VAL A 35 6.90 40.92 -10.13
C VAL A 35 6.71 39.41 -10.29
N ARG A 36 6.03 38.95 -11.34
CA ARG A 36 5.84 37.52 -11.59
C ARG A 36 7.16 36.80 -11.80
N LYS A 37 8.13 37.40 -12.51
CA LYS A 37 9.46 36.81 -12.70
C LYS A 37 10.20 36.66 -11.36
N LEU A 38 10.22 37.69 -10.53
CA LEU A 38 10.86 37.66 -9.22
C LEU A 38 10.18 36.64 -8.28
N PHE A 39 8.85 36.66 -8.22
CA PHE A 39 8.07 35.71 -7.44
C PHE A 39 8.30 34.27 -7.89
N ASN A 40 8.26 33.99 -9.19
CA ASN A 40 8.49 32.65 -9.71
C ASN A 40 9.94 32.18 -9.47
N ARG A 41 10.93 33.08 -9.55
CA ARG A 41 12.32 32.77 -9.20
C ARG A 41 12.43 32.40 -7.72
N ALA A 42 11.84 33.20 -6.84
CA ALA A 42 11.80 32.91 -5.40
C ALA A 42 11.08 31.60 -5.12
N LYS A 43 9.87 31.40 -5.66
CA LYS A 43 9.07 30.18 -5.52
C LYS A 43 9.83 28.93 -6.00
N LYS A 44 10.54 29.02 -7.14
CA LYS A 44 11.37 27.91 -7.64
C LYS A 44 12.54 27.62 -6.70
N TYR A 45 13.27 28.65 -6.27
CA TYR A 45 14.41 28.50 -5.37
C TYR A 45 13.99 27.89 -4.02
N TRP A 46 12.97 28.45 -3.38
CA TRP A 46 12.48 27.98 -2.08
C TRP A 46 11.74 26.66 -2.19
N GLY A 47 10.91 26.47 -3.22
CA GLY A 47 10.16 25.23 -3.43
C GLY A 47 11.08 24.03 -3.65
N THR A 48 12.16 24.18 -4.43
CA THR A 48 13.14 23.09 -4.62
C THR A 48 13.90 22.76 -3.34
N ARG A 49 14.33 23.77 -2.56
CA ARG A 49 15.02 23.56 -1.28
C ARG A 49 14.12 22.95 -0.22
N PHE A 50 12.88 23.43 -0.10
CA PHE A 50 11.88 22.89 0.81
C PHE A 50 11.58 21.42 0.48
N ASN A 51 11.25 21.12 -0.78
CA ASN A 51 10.99 19.74 -1.22
C ASN A 51 12.20 18.83 -1.04
N ARG A 52 13.43 19.35 -1.24
CA ARG A 52 14.66 18.62 -0.90
C ARG A 52 14.73 18.31 0.59
N ARG A 53 14.50 19.30 1.46
CA ARG A 53 14.48 19.08 2.92
C ARG A 53 13.39 18.11 3.37
N ILE A 54 12.20 18.15 2.78
CA ILE A 54 11.15 17.17 3.06
C ILE A 54 11.61 15.76 2.70
N ARG A 55 12.23 15.56 1.52
CA ARG A 55 12.75 14.26 1.11
C ARG A 55 13.87 13.77 2.03
N GLU A 56 14.79 14.65 2.41
CA GLU A 56 15.86 14.32 3.36
C GLU A 56 15.29 13.93 4.73
N ARG A 57 14.36 14.71 5.29
CA ARG A 57 13.75 14.41 6.59
C ARG A 57 12.94 13.12 6.59
N LYS A 58 12.20 12.84 5.50
CA LYS A 58 11.50 11.56 5.34
C LYS A 58 12.47 10.38 5.32
N ARG A 59 13.58 10.51 4.57
CA ARG A 59 14.62 9.47 4.49
C ARG A 59 15.31 9.27 5.84
N GLU A 60 15.61 10.35 6.54
CA GLU A 60 16.24 10.31 7.86
C GLU A 60 15.33 9.64 8.88
N SER A 61 14.06 10.07 8.92
CA SER A 61 13.05 9.45 9.77
C SER A 61 12.90 7.95 9.49
N TRP A 62 12.88 7.55 8.21
CA TRP A 62 12.84 6.14 7.82
C TRP A 62 14.10 5.37 8.24
N ARG A 63 15.29 5.96 8.06
CA ARG A 63 16.55 5.34 8.48
C ARG A 63 16.58 5.16 10.00
N CYS A 64 16.22 6.17 10.78
CA CYS A 64 16.14 6.06 12.24
C CYS A 64 15.12 5.00 12.67
N PHE A 65 13.97 4.93 12.00
CA PHE A 65 12.99 3.88 12.24
C PHE A 65 13.59 2.49 12.02
N CYS A 66 14.31 2.28 10.90
CA CYS A 66 14.94 0.99 10.61
C CYS A 66 16.09 0.62 11.55
N ILE A 67 16.84 1.59 12.06
CA ILE A 67 17.93 1.35 13.03
C ILE A 67 17.36 0.95 14.39
N ASN A 68 16.26 1.58 14.81
CA ASN A 68 15.67 1.40 16.14
C ASN A 68 14.58 0.32 16.17
N ILE A 69 14.64 -0.68 15.30
CA ILE A 69 13.68 -1.80 15.31
C ILE A 69 14.07 -2.80 16.39
N GLU A 70 13.31 -2.80 17.48
CA GLU A 70 13.48 -3.77 18.58
C GLU A 70 12.32 -4.78 18.65
N SER A 71 11.17 -4.44 18.07
CA SER A 71 9.95 -5.26 18.16
C SER A 71 9.68 -6.08 16.90
N THR A 72 9.27 -7.34 17.09
CA THR A 72 8.83 -8.26 16.02
C THR A 72 7.70 -7.68 15.16
N ASN A 73 6.77 -6.93 15.77
CA ASN A 73 5.68 -6.26 15.07
C ASN A 73 6.18 -5.16 14.12
N GLN A 74 7.24 -4.44 14.51
CA GLN A 74 7.84 -3.40 13.67
C GLN A 74 8.59 -4.02 12.48
N ALA A 75 9.34 -5.11 12.74
CA ALA A 75 10.00 -5.88 11.67
C ALA A 75 8.98 -6.45 10.66
N ALA A 76 7.85 -6.98 11.14
CA ALA A 76 6.76 -7.45 10.28
C ALA A 76 6.17 -6.34 9.40
N LYS A 77 6.04 -5.11 9.92
CA LYS A 77 5.61 -3.95 9.12
C LYS A 77 6.61 -3.63 8.00
N VAL A 78 7.91 -3.65 8.29
CA VAL A 78 8.95 -3.45 7.28
C VAL A 78 8.87 -4.53 6.21
N LYS A 79 8.79 -5.81 6.61
CA LYS A 79 8.60 -6.92 5.69
C LYS A 79 7.42 -6.67 4.75
N ASN A 80 6.26 -6.31 5.31
CA ASN A 80 5.06 -6.05 4.50
C ASN A 80 5.22 -4.87 3.53
N ILE A 81 5.95 -3.82 3.91
CA ILE A 81 6.25 -2.70 3.02
C ILE A 81 7.15 -3.15 1.87
N LEU A 82 8.17 -3.96 2.16
CA LEU A 82 9.11 -4.48 1.16
C LEU A 82 8.45 -5.50 0.22
N SER A 83 7.56 -6.35 0.75
CA SER A 83 6.87 -7.38 -0.04
C SER A 83 5.80 -6.85 -0.99
N ARG A 84 5.35 -5.60 -0.83
CA ARG A 84 4.32 -5.00 -1.68
C ARG A 84 4.81 -4.58 -3.07
N ASP A 85 6.12 -4.53 -3.27
CA ASP A 85 6.72 -3.97 -4.49
C ASP A 85 7.56 -5.05 -5.20
N PRO A 86 6.93 -5.95 -5.97
CA PRO A 86 7.59 -7.10 -6.59
C PRO A 86 8.59 -6.71 -7.69
N GLU A 87 8.46 -5.50 -8.25
CA GLU A 87 9.38 -4.96 -9.26
C GLU A 87 10.62 -4.29 -8.67
N ARG A 88 10.76 -4.21 -7.34
CA ARG A 88 12.05 -3.86 -6.73
C ARG A 88 12.98 -5.05 -6.84
N TYR A 89 13.48 -5.27 -8.05
CA TYR A 89 14.75 -5.95 -8.24
C TYR A 89 15.70 -5.37 -7.21
N LEU A 90 16.31 -6.23 -6.40
CA LEU A 90 17.43 -5.87 -5.53
C LEU A 90 18.64 -5.35 -6.34
N GLY A 91 18.47 -5.11 -7.64
CA GLY A 91 18.82 -3.83 -8.23
C GLY A 91 20.28 -3.51 -8.04
N CYS A 92 21.12 -4.37 -8.62
CA CYS A 92 22.52 -4.12 -8.85
C CYS A 92 23.24 -3.70 -7.55
N LEU A 93 23.40 -4.63 -6.62
CA LEU A 93 24.39 -4.43 -5.56
C LEU A 93 25.78 -4.39 -6.19
N LYS A 94 26.59 -3.43 -5.76
CA LYS A 94 27.97 -3.29 -6.23
C LYS A 94 28.83 -4.31 -5.52
N LYS A 95 29.49 -5.18 -6.28
CA LYS A 95 30.47 -6.13 -5.79
C LYS A 95 31.77 -5.43 -5.39
N SER A 96 32.63 -6.14 -4.67
CA SER A 96 34.03 -5.74 -4.41
C SER A 96 34.78 -5.38 -5.69
N ASP A 97 34.47 -6.09 -6.78
CA ASP A 97 35.15 -5.96 -8.08
C ASP A 97 34.65 -4.76 -8.90
N GLY A 98 33.75 -3.95 -8.32
CA GLY A 98 33.17 -2.77 -8.96
C GLY A 98 32.05 -3.05 -9.96
N THR A 99 31.81 -4.32 -10.28
CA THR A 99 30.69 -4.76 -11.12
C THR A 99 29.38 -4.87 -10.33
N TYR A 100 28.26 -4.88 -11.04
CA TYR A 100 26.93 -4.97 -10.45
C TYR A 100 26.34 -6.38 -10.57
N THR A 101 25.57 -6.79 -9.58
CA THR A 101 24.82 -8.04 -9.63
C THR A 101 23.72 -7.98 -10.69
N LYS A 102 23.59 -9.04 -11.48
CA LYS A 102 22.62 -9.17 -12.58
C LYS A 102 21.46 -10.07 -12.22
N SER A 103 21.68 -11.02 -11.31
CA SER A 103 20.67 -11.95 -10.83
C SER A 103 20.31 -11.69 -9.37
N ASN A 104 19.08 -12.03 -8.99
CA ASN A 104 18.64 -12.03 -7.59
C ASN A 104 19.44 -13.05 -6.76
N THR A 105 19.79 -14.21 -7.33
CA THR A 105 20.61 -15.23 -6.64
C THR A 105 21.97 -14.68 -6.26
N GLU A 106 22.68 -14.12 -7.23
CA GLU A 106 23.97 -13.46 -7.06
C GLU A 106 23.91 -12.30 -6.07
N THR A 107 22.81 -11.55 -6.05
CA THR A 107 22.56 -10.50 -5.07
C THR A 107 22.41 -11.05 -3.65
N CYS A 108 21.63 -12.13 -3.49
CA CYS A 108 21.46 -12.81 -2.20
C CYS A 108 22.78 -13.41 -1.70
N GLU A 109 23.55 -14.06 -2.57
CA GLU A 109 24.86 -14.62 -2.21
C GLU A 109 25.83 -13.53 -1.73
N LEU A 110 25.89 -12.40 -2.44
CA LEU A 110 26.72 -11.26 -2.05
C LEU A 110 26.30 -10.70 -0.68
N LEU A 111 25.00 -10.59 -0.42
CA LEU A 111 24.50 -10.14 0.89
C LEU A 111 24.89 -11.11 2.00
N LEU A 112 24.75 -12.40 1.77
CA LEU A 112 25.11 -13.43 2.74
C LEU A 112 26.61 -13.39 3.05
N GLN A 113 27.46 -13.31 2.03
CA GLN A 113 28.91 -13.22 2.22
C GLN A 113 29.33 -11.94 2.95
N THR A 114 28.68 -10.80 2.68
CA THR A 114 29.06 -9.50 3.26
C THR A 114 28.65 -9.40 4.73
N HIS A 115 27.48 -9.90 5.10
CA HIS A 115 26.94 -9.74 6.44
C HIS A 115 27.19 -10.94 7.37
N PHE A 116 27.46 -12.13 6.82
CA PHE A 116 27.68 -13.37 7.57
C PHE A 116 28.99 -14.05 7.15
N PRO A 117 30.14 -13.58 7.65
CA PRO A 117 31.43 -14.19 7.35
C PRO A 117 31.43 -15.66 7.81
N GLY A 118 31.77 -16.58 6.91
CA GLY A 118 31.74 -18.02 7.17
C GLY A 118 30.47 -18.74 6.72
N CYS A 119 29.50 -18.03 6.12
CA CYS A 119 28.35 -18.68 5.50
C CYS A 119 28.80 -19.56 4.31
N ARG A 120 28.45 -20.86 4.33
CA ARG A 120 28.68 -21.79 3.23
C ARG A 120 27.36 -21.98 2.48
N ILE A 121 27.30 -21.50 1.25
CA ILE A 121 26.14 -21.70 0.37
C ILE A 121 26.26 -23.11 -0.22
N THR A 122 25.38 -24.01 0.18
CA THR A 122 25.30 -25.37 -0.35
C THR A 122 24.27 -25.40 -1.49
N ASN A 123 24.70 -25.65 -2.72
CA ASN A 123 23.82 -25.76 -3.90
C ASN A 123 23.12 -27.11 -4.01
N ASN A 124 23.35 -28.02 -3.07
CA ASN A 124 22.74 -29.33 -3.08
C ASN A 124 21.29 -29.19 -2.63
N GLN A 125 20.35 -29.35 -3.56
CA GLN A 125 19.00 -29.84 -3.28
C GLN A 125 19.08 -31.30 -2.80
N THR A 126 19.84 -31.53 -1.75
CA THR A 126 19.67 -32.69 -0.88
C THR A 126 19.29 -32.07 0.44
N SER A 127 18.05 -31.59 0.49
CA SER A 127 17.26 -31.82 1.68
C SER A 127 17.30 -33.34 1.93
N GLU A 128 18.35 -33.81 2.60
CA GLU A 128 18.16 -34.75 3.71
C GLU A 128 17.47 -33.94 4.81
N GLU A 129 16.26 -33.47 4.48
CA GLU A 129 15.23 -33.22 5.45
C GLU A 129 15.09 -34.58 6.12
N ALA A 130 15.63 -34.68 7.34
CA ALA A 130 14.93 -35.42 8.37
C ALA A 130 13.44 -35.14 8.10
N SER A 131 12.75 -36.14 7.54
CA SER A 131 11.39 -36.04 7.05
C SER A 131 10.46 -36.02 8.26
N GLN A 132 10.67 -35.06 9.15
CA GLN A 132 9.67 -34.62 10.08
C GLN A 132 9.03 -33.45 9.37
N SER A 133 8.07 -33.79 8.50
CA SER A 133 7.10 -32.81 8.04
C SER A 133 6.59 -32.09 9.29
N ASN A 134 6.92 -30.81 9.44
CA ASN A 134 6.31 -29.93 10.45
C ASN A 134 4.81 -29.71 10.15
N THR A 135 4.18 -30.59 9.36
CA THR A 135 2.74 -30.74 9.31
C THR A 135 2.32 -31.40 10.62
N PRO A 136 1.63 -30.67 11.51
CA PRO A 136 1.13 -31.23 12.76
C PRO A 136 0.32 -32.49 12.46
N ASP A 137 0.69 -33.58 13.13
CA ASP A 137 -0.01 -34.85 13.02
C ASP A 137 -1.44 -34.71 13.59
N GLN A 138 -2.33 -35.65 13.27
CA GLN A 138 -3.72 -35.60 13.74
C GLN A 138 -3.81 -35.47 15.28
N THR A 139 -2.82 -36.00 16.00
CA THR A 139 -2.65 -35.89 17.44
C THR A 139 -2.38 -34.44 17.90
N ASP A 140 -1.59 -33.67 17.17
CA ASP A 140 -1.34 -32.24 17.42
C ASP A 140 -2.63 -31.42 17.24
N TRP A 141 -3.45 -31.74 16.23
CA TRP A 141 -4.75 -31.11 16.04
C TRP A 141 -5.71 -31.40 17.18
N THR A 142 -5.75 -32.64 17.69
CA THR A 142 -6.60 -32.98 18.84
C THR A 142 -6.16 -32.24 20.12
N THR A 143 -4.85 -32.07 20.32
CA THR A 143 -4.31 -31.27 21.43
C THR A 143 -4.70 -29.80 21.29
N ALA A 144 -4.59 -29.24 20.08
CA ALA A 144 -5.02 -27.87 19.80
C ALA A 144 -6.53 -27.69 20.05
N PHE A 145 -7.38 -28.63 19.64
CA PHE A 145 -8.82 -28.59 19.93
C PHE A 145 -9.15 -28.64 21.42
N ARG A 146 -8.35 -29.34 22.24
CA ARG A 146 -8.50 -29.35 23.70
C ARG A 146 -8.07 -28.04 24.36
N VAL A 147 -7.08 -27.36 23.80
CA VAL A 147 -6.55 -26.09 24.34
C VAL A 147 -7.38 -24.89 23.88
N VAL A 148 -7.98 -24.98 22.69
CA VAL A 148 -8.80 -23.94 22.06
C VAL A 148 -10.27 -24.20 22.35
N ASP A 149 -10.70 -23.87 23.57
CA ASP A 149 -12.12 -23.91 23.91
C ASP A 149 -12.90 -22.88 23.09
N LYS A 150 -14.06 -23.28 22.59
CA LYS A 150 -15.00 -22.40 21.85
C LYS A 150 -15.29 -21.11 22.62
N ASP A 151 -15.36 -21.21 23.94
CA ASP A 151 -15.60 -20.07 24.83
C ASP A 151 -14.41 -19.11 24.87
N LYS A 152 -13.18 -19.62 24.75
CA LYS A 152 -11.95 -18.82 24.74
C LYS A 152 -11.79 -18.08 23.42
N VAL A 153 -12.11 -18.74 22.30
CA VAL A 153 -12.16 -18.11 20.97
C VAL A 153 -13.29 -17.07 20.92
N GLY A 154 -14.47 -17.41 21.46
CA GLY A 154 -15.59 -16.48 21.56
C GLY A 154 -15.27 -15.26 22.43
N GLN A 155 -14.56 -15.44 23.54
CA GLN A 155 -14.09 -14.33 24.38
C GLN A 155 -13.05 -13.46 23.66
N MET A 156 -12.13 -14.06 22.91
CA MET A 156 -11.15 -13.31 22.11
C MET A 156 -11.80 -12.52 20.97
N LEU A 157 -12.75 -13.13 20.25
CA LEU A 157 -13.52 -12.45 19.21
C LEU A 157 -14.39 -11.33 19.79
N LYS A 158 -15.06 -11.56 20.94
CA LYS A 158 -15.79 -10.51 21.66
C LYS A 158 -14.87 -9.37 22.11
N LYS A 159 -13.69 -9.66 22.65
CA LYS A 159 -12.68 -8.64 22.99
C LYS A 159 -12.23 -7.85 21.77
N HIS A 160 -11.97 -8.51 20.65
CA HIS A 160 -11.52 -7.85 19.43
C HIS A 160 -12.64 -6.99 18.80
N LEU A 161 -13.88 -7.48 18.80
CA LEU A 161 -15.05 -6.75 18.31
C LEU A 161 -15.45 -5.59 19.24
N ASN A 162 -15.20 -5.69 20.54
CA ASN A 162 -15.41 -4.56 21.47
C ASN A 162 -14.29 -3.52 21.40
N SER A 163 -13.07 -3.93 21.01
CA SER A 163 -11.92 -3.03 20.81
C SER A 163 -12.00 -2.28 19.47
N CYS A 164 -12.56 -2.91 18.44
CA CYS A 164 -12.86 -2.25 17.17
C CYS A 164 -14.25 -1.61 17.28
N ARG A 165 -14.36 -0.28 17.34
CA ARG A 165 -15.66 0.42 17.30
C ARG A 165 -16.39 0.19 15.97
N TYR A 166 -16.94 -0.99 15.74
CA TYR A 166 -17.90 -1.25 14.67
C TYR A 166 -19.24 -1.56 15.30
N ALA A 167 -20.22 -0.75 14.89
CA ALA A 167 -21.56 -0.72 15.40
C ALA A 167 -22.22 -2.10 15.35
N LYS A 168 -22.84 -2.46 16.48
CA LYS A 168 -24.01 -3.33 16.66
C LYS A 168 -24.48 -4.06 15.40
N VAL A 169 -23.86 -5.20 15.09
CA VAL A 169 -24.48 -6.24 14.26
C VAL A 169 -24.94 -7.33 15.21
N SER A 170 -26.25 -7.41 15.41
CA SER A 170 -26.92 -8.47 16.17
C SER A 170 -26.75 -9.80 15.45
N PHE A 171 -26.02 -10.72 16.06
CA PHE A 171 -25.91 -12.10 15.61
C PHE A 171 -27.18 -12.83 16.07
N ILE A 172 -28.11 -13.11 15.15
CA ILE A 172 -29.19 -14.07 15.38
C ILE A 172 -28.57 -15.46 15.25
N SER A 173 -28.56 -16.20 16.35
CA SER A 173 -28.05 -17.56 16.43
C SER A 173 -29.06 -18.54 15.85
N ASP A 174 -29.13 -18.67 14.53
CA ASP A 174 -29.88 -19.76 13.91
C ASP A 174 -28.93 -20.90 13.54
N SER A 175 -28.90 -21.87 14.45
CA SER A 175 -28.72 -23.31 14.22
C SER A 175 -27.85 -23.75 13.01
N PHE A 176 -26.54 -23.87 13.25
CA PHE A 176 -25.66 -24.66 12.38
C PHE A 176 -25.86 -26.16 12.66
N THR A 177 -26.61 -26.85 11.78
CA THR A 177 -26.67 -28.32 11.78
C THR A 177 -25.77 -28.87 10.67
N MET A 178 -24.68 -29.55 11.05
CA MET A 178 -23.84 -30.30 10.13
C MET A 178 -24.48 -31.66 9.87
N LYS A 179 -25.06 -31.86 8.69
CA LYS A 179 -25.36 -33.21 8.20
C LYS A 179 -24.07 -33.81 7.64
N THR A 180 -23.68 -34.95 8.20
CA THR A 180 -22.62 -35.80 7.68
C THR A 180 -23.17 -36.69 6.57
N SER A 181 -22.82 -36.40 5.33
CA SER A 181 -22.79 -37.41 4.27
C SER A 181 -21.82 -36.95 3.19
N GLY A 182 -21.01 -37.90 2.72
CA GLY A 182 -19.78 -37.65 1.98
C GLY A 182 -19.91 -36.97 0.62
N ALA A 183 -18.72 -36.61 0.15
CA ALA A 183 -18.35 -36.20 -1.20
C ALA A 183 -18.75 -34.78 -1.62
N THR A 184 -17.70 -33.93 -1.60
CA THR A 184 -17.47 -32.74 -2.44
C THR A 184 -18.45 -31.59 -2.21
N LEU A 185 -17.97 -30.36 -2.02
CA LEU A 185 -18.53 -29.18 -2.69
C LEU A 185 -17.73 -27.92 -2.33
N SER A 186 -17.32 -27.22 -3.38
CA SER A 186 -16.89 -25.83 -3.40
C SER A 186 -18.00 -24.91 -2.86
N PRO A 187 -17.69 -23.76 -2.23
CA PRO A 187 -18.71 -22.84 -1.77
C PRO A 187 -19.28 -22.04 -2.95
N THR A 188 -20.53 -22.29 -3.32
CA THR A 188 -21.32 -21.38 -4.17
C THR A 188 -22.08 -20.41 -3.28
N LEU A 189 -21.68 -19.13 -3.28
CA LEU A 189 -22.43 -18.05 -2.65
C LEU A 189 -23.53 -17.57 -3.60
N THR A 190 -24.79 -17.87 -3.30
CA THR A 190 -25.94 -17.21 -3.93
C THR A 190 -26.32 -15.97 -3.11
N TYR A 191 -26.12 -14.78 -3.69
CA TYR A 191 -26.53 -13.51 -3.11
C TYR A 191 -27.97 -13.21 -3.52
N ARG A 192 -28.88 -13.09 -2.55
CA ARG A 192 -30.24 -12.56 -2.75
C ARG A 192 -30.24 -11.10 -2.31
N SER A 193 -30.28 -10.19 -3.28
CA SER A 193 -30.52 -8.76 -3.02
C SER A 193 -31.97 -8.57 -2.59
N GLU A 194 -32.21 -8.09 -1.37
CA GLU A 194 -33.47 -7.44 -1.04
C GLU A 194 -33.27 -5.92 -1.10
N GLU A 195 -34.13 -5.25 -1.86
CA GLU A 195 -34.16 -3.81 -2.05
C GLU A 195 -34.50 -3.12 -0.72
N ILE A 196 -33.66 -2.19 -0.30
CA ILE A 196 -33.97 -1.30 0.83
C ILE A 196 -34.22 0.09 0.26
N GLY A 197 -35.46 0.56 0.48
CA GLY A 197 -36.01 1.79 -0.06
C GLY A 197 -35.24 3.06 0.33
N SER A 198 -35.32 4.02 -0.59
CA SER A 198 -34.80 5.37 -0.49
C SER A 198 -35.36 6.09 0.74
N ILE A 199 -34.48 6.56 1.62
CA ILE A 199 -34.81 7.57 2.63
C ILE A 199 -34.03 8.82 2.25
N GLY A 200 -34.75 9.78 1.67
CA GLY A 200 -34.22 11.11 1.42
C GLY A 200 -34.12 11.90 2.72
N TYR A 201 -33.05 12.68 2.82
CA TYR A 201 -32.99 14.04 3.34
C TYR A 201 -31.80 14.74 2.68
#